data_AF-A0A7Y0R0S2-F1
#
_entry.id   AF-A0A7Y0R0S2-F1
#
_cell.length_a   1.000
_cell.length_b   1.000
_cell.length_c   1.000
_cell.angle_alpha   90.00
_cell.angle_beta   90.00
_cell.angle_gamma   90.00
#
_symmetry.space_group_name_H-M   'P 1'
#
loop_
_entity.id
_entity.type
_entity.pdbx_description
1 polymer ?
#
loop_
_entity_poly.entity_id
_entity_poly.type
_entity_poly.pdbx_seq_one_letter_code
_entity_poly.pdbx_strand_id
1 'polypeptide(L)'
;LDDELIEAIQLGQRRPKGHLTPITIINQLGLVKVGRLITSRVMRIAVHPDLQGLGIGKRMLTLLEESVGAHVDYLSTSFGATDELIQFWQQAGYQSIRLGTMRDAASGCYSLLMVRQLANKSQTWIDDAQALFHEFLSASLSLVYPKLEPSLARSLLRQPIQHQTLHPTKRVLLQSYAQ
;
A
#
# COMPACT_ATOMS: atom_id res chain seq x y z
N LEU A 1 -10.15 -9.91 -16.00
CA LEU A 1 -11.63 -9.82 -15.87
C LEU A 1 -12.19 -9.39 -17.21
N ASP A 2 -13.42 -9.76 -17.56
CA ASP A 2 -14.05 -9.20 -18.76
C ASP A 2 -14.41 -7.71 -18.55
N ASP A 3 -14.60 -6.98 -19.65
CA ASP A 3 -14.78 -5.52 -19.61
C ASP A 3 -16.11 -5.11 -18.93
N GLU A 4 -17.19 -5.88 -19.12
CA GLU A 4 -18.49 -5.64 -18.47
C GLU A 4 -18.38 -5.74 -16.95
N LEU A 5 -17.66 -6.76 -16.45
CA LEU A 5 -17.44 -6.93 -15.02
C LEU A 5 -16.54 -5.83 -14.45
N ILE A 6 -15.54 -5.37 -15.20
CA ILE A 6 -14.67 -4.27 -14.79
C ILE A 6 -15.49 -2.99 -14.61
N GLU A 7 -16.36 -2.66 -15.56
CA GLU A 7 -17.26 -1.50 -15.48
C GLU A 7 -18.22 -1.62 -14.28
N ALA A 8 -18.84 -2.78 -14.09
CA ALA A 8 -19.73 -3.02 -12.95
C ALA A 8 -18.99 -2.90 -11.59
N ILE A 9 -17.71 -3.30 -11.51
CA ILE A 9 -16.87 -3.11 -10.33
C ILE A 9 -16.56 -1.63 -10.12
N GLN A 10 -16.21 -0.90 -11.18
CA GLN A 10 -15.93 0.54 -11.12
C GLN A 10 -17.13 1.31 -10.57
N LEU A 11 -18.34 0.98 -11.03
CA LEU A 11 -19.61 1.57 -10.57
C LEU A 11 -20.05 1.06 -9.18
N GLY A 12 -19.32 0.12 -8.57
CA GLY A 12 -19.64 -0.45 -7.26
C GLY A 12 -20.85 -1.39 -7.25
N GLN A 13 -21.31 -1.83 -8.42
CA GLN A 13 -22.47 -2.69 -8.58
C GLN A 13 -22.15 -4.17 -8.32
N ARG A 14 -20.90 -4.59 -8.58
CA ARG A 14 -20.44 -5.97 -8.40
C ARG A 14 -19.20 -6.07 -7.53
N ARG A 15 -19.16 -7.10 -6.68
CA ARG A 15 -18.00 -7.47 -5.86
C ARG A 15 -17.73 -8.99 -5.94
N PRO A 16 -17.09 -9.47 -7.02
CA PRO A 16 -16.74 -10.88 -7.17
C PRO A 16 -15.93 -11.44 -6.01
N LYS A 17 -16.21 -12.68 -5.61
CA LYS A 17 -15.43 -13.37 -4.58
C LYS A 17 -14.01 -13.65 -5.09
N GLY A 18 -13.03 -13.65 -4.19
CA GLY A 18 -11.62 -13.96 -4.50
C GLY A 18 -10.79 -12.81 -5.10
N HIS A 19 -11.42 -11.74 -5.57
CA HIS A 19 -10.76 -10.68 -6.35
C HIS A 19 -10.55 -9.38 -5.57
N LEU A 20 -10.26 -9.46 -4.26
CA LEU A 20 -10.20 -8.29 -3.37
C LEU A 20 -9.31 -7.17 -3.93
N THR A 21 -8.06 -7.49 -4.29
CA THR A 21 -7.07 -6.51 -4.76
C THR A 21 -7.56 -5.75 -6.00
N PRO A 22 -7.86 -6.40 -7.14
CA PRO A 22 -8.31 -5.68 -8.32
C PRO A 22 -9.63 -4.93 -8.08
N ILE A 23 -10.57 -5.49 -7.30
CA ILE A 23 -11.81 -4.78 -6.97
C ILE A 23 -11.52 -3.50 -6.21
N THR A 24 -10.68 -3.56 -5.17
CA THR A 24 -10.31 -2.39 -4.37
C THR A 24 -9.62 -1.33 -5.23
N ILE A 25 -8.71 -1.73 -6.11
CA ILE A 25 -7.98 -0.80 -6.98
C ILE A 25 -8.93 -0.14 -8.00
N ILE A 26 -9.76 -0.92 -8.68
CA ILE A 26 -10.69 -0.41 -9.70
C ILE A 26 -11.73 0.52 -9.06
N ASN A 27 -12.41 0.06 -8.00
CA ASN A 27 -13.52 0.78 -7.41
C ASN A 27 -13.06 2.01 -6.59
N GLN A 28 -11.94 1.91 -5.88
CA GLN A 28 -11.58 2.90 -4.86
C GLN A 28 -10.37 3.76 -5.23
N LEU A 29 -9.55 3.34 -6.21
CA LEU A 29 -8.48 4.16 -6.77
C LEU A 29 -8.81 4.61 -8.21
N GLY A 30 -9.88 4.10 -8.82
CA GLY A 30 -10.27 4.45 -10.20
C GLY A 30 -9.34 3.90 -11.27
N LEU A 31 -8.41 2.99 -10.92
CA LEU A 31 -7.41 2.46 -11.85
C LEU A 31 -7.95 1.23 -12.60
N VAL A 32 -8.87 1.50 -13.52
CA VAL A 32 -9.64 0.49 -14.28
C VAL A 32 -8.74 -0.50 -15.05
N LYS A 33 -7.60 -0.02 -15.58
CA LYS A 33 -6.63 -0.83 -16.34
C LYS A 33 -6.13 -2.04 -15.57
N VAL A 34 -6.12 -1.98 -14.23
CA VAL A 34 -5.69 -3.09 -13.36
C VAL A 34 -6.61 -4.30 -13.46
N GLY A 35 -7.87 -4.14 -13.87
CA GLY A 35 -8.80 -5.26 -14.06
C GLY A 35 -8.42 -6.24 -15.17
N ARG A 36 -7.55 -5.83 -16.09
CA ARG A 36 -7.02 -6.65 -17.18
C ARG A 36 -5.70 -7.34 -16.83
N LEU A 37 -5.07 -6.96 -15.71
CA LEU A 37 -3.80 -7.52 -15.25
C LEU A 37 -4.01 -8.82 -14.47
N ILE A 38 -3.01 -9.68 -14.50
CA ILE A 38 -2.94 -10.90 -13.69
C ILE A 38 -2.15 -10.60 -12.42
N THR A 39 -2.65 -11.05 -11.27
CA THR A 39 -1.96 -10.86 -9.99
C THR A 39 -1.98 -12.12 -9.14
N SER A 40 -0.91 -12.30 -8.36
CA SER A 40 -0.91 -13.21 -7.22
C SER A 40 -0.94 -12.40 -5.92
N ARG A 41 -1.88 -12.75 -5.05
CA ARG A 41 -2.00 -12.13 -3.72
C ARG A 41 -1.42 -13.06 -2.67
N VAL A 42 -0.44 -12.57 -1.92
CA VAL A 42 0.05 -13.26 -0.73
C VAL A 42 -1.01 -13.13 0.36
N MET A 43 -1.61 -14.26 0.73
CA MET A 43 -2.67 -14.30 1.75
C MET A 43 -2.10 -14.30 3.16
N ARG A 44 -1.08 -15.14 3.38
CA ARG A 44 -0.41 -15.34 4.66
C ARG A 44 1.01 -15.78 4.41
N ILE A 45 1.90 -15.35 5.30
CA ILE A 45 3.24 -15.91 5.48
C ILE A 45 3.26 -16.41 6.92
N ALA A 46 3.65 -17.66 7.12
CA ALA A 46 3.77 -18.25 8.44
C ALA A 46 5.22 -18.66 8.66
N VAL A 47 5.88 -18.04 9.64
CA VAL A 47 7.20 -18.40 10.12
C VAL A 47 7.07 -18.70 11.60
N HIS A 48 7.63 -19.84 12.03
CA HIS A 48 7.64 -20.22 13.44
C HIS A 48 8.22 -19.08 14.30
N PRO A 49 7.64 -18.73 15.47
CA PRO A 49 8.08 -17.60 16.29
C PRO A 49 9.59 -17.57 16.55
N ASP A 50 10.17 -18.71 16.93
CA ASP A 50 11.61 -18.85 17.21
C ASP A 50 12.52 -18.63 15.99
N LEU A 51 11.95 -18.60 14.78
CA LEU A 51 12.68 -18.43 13.52
C LEU A 51 12.36 -17.11 12.81
N GLN A 52 11.54 -16.25 13.44
CA GLN A 52 11.26 -14.91 12.93
C GLN A 52 12.51 -14.02 13.00
N GLY A 53 12.57 -12.97 12.18
CA GLY A 53 13.75 -12.09 12.08
C GLY A 53 14.96 -12.69 11.33
N LEU A 54 14.98 -14.00 11.04
CA LEU A 54 16.08 -14.66 10.30
C LEU A 54 15.97 -14.56 8.77
N GLY A 55 15.07 -13.71 8.25
CA GLY A 55 14.90 -13.49 6.80
C GLY A 55 14.14 -14.61 6.06
N ILE A 56 13.62 -15.63 6.74
CA ILE A 56 12.89 -16.75 6.13
C ILE A 56 11.69 -16.28 5.30
N GLY A 57 10.87 -15.38 5.86
CA GLY A 57 9.71 -14.85 5.13
C GLY A 57 10.11 -14.11 3.85
N LYS A 58 11.23 -13.39 3.86
CA LYS A 58 11.76 -12.72 2.67
C LYS A 58 12.25 -13.74 1.64
N ARG A 59 12.92 -14.80 2.08
CA ARG A 59 13.33 -15.91 1.19
C ARG A 59 12.12 -16.60 0.55
N MET A 60 11.04 -16.83 1.29
CA MET A 60 9.79 -17.35 0.75
C MET A 60 9.21 -16.45 -0.34
N LEU A 61 9.26 -15.12 -0.17
CA LEU A 61 8.81 -14.17 -1.18
C LEU A 61 9.68 -14.18 -2.44
N THR A 62 11.00 -14.33 -2.29
CA THR A 62 11.90 -14.51 -3.44
C THR A 62 11.56 -15.78 -4.23
N LEU A 63 11.38 -16.92 -3.53
CA LEU A 63 10.99 -18.18 -4.17
C LEU A 63 9.60 -18.08 -4.84
N LEU A 64 8.67 -17.36 -4.22
CA LEU A 64 7.37 -17.08 -4.82
C LEU A 64 7.53 -16.32 -6.13
N GLU A 65 8.31 -15.22 -6.14
CA GLU A 65 8.58 -14.45 -7.36
C GLU A 65 9.21 -15.30 -8.46
N GLU A 66 10.19 -16.14 -8.12
CA GLU A 66 10.80 -17.08 -9.07
C GLU A 66 9.76 -18.04 -9.67
N SER A 67 8.79 -18.52 -8.86
CA SER A 67 7.78 -19.48 -9.30
C SER A 67 6.65 -18.87 -10.14
N VAL A 68 6.15 -17.67 -9.78
CA VAL A 68 4.95 -17.08 -10.43
C VAL A 68 5.25 -15.85 -11.28
N GLY A 69 6.47 -15.29 -11.21
CA GLY A 69 6.79 -13.98 -11.77
C GLY A 69 6.61 -13.88 -13.29
N ALA A 70 6.81 -14.99 -14.02
CA ALA A 70 6.54 -15.05 -15.45
C ALA A 70 5.04 -14.95 -15.79
N HIS A 71 4.16 -15.36 -14.86
CA HIS A 71 2.73 -15.55 -15.09
C HIS A 71 1.85 -14.42 -14.55
N VAL A 72 2.39 -13.54 -13.70
CA VAL A 72 1.63 -12.45 -13.07
C VAL A 72 2.27 -11.11 -13.38
N ASP A 73 1.47 -10.05 -13.42
CA ASP A 73 1.95 -8.70 -13.74
C ASP A 73 2.44 -7.95 -12.51
N TYR A 74 1.88 -8.27 -11.34
CA TYR A 74 2.28 -7.71 -10.06
C TYR A 74 1.89 -8.64 -8.92
N LEU A 75 2.58 -8.50 -7.79
CA LEU A 75 2.21 -9.16 -6.54
C LEU A 75 1.44 -8.19 -5.64
N SER A 76 0.56 -8.73 -4.81
CA SER A 76 -0.20 -7.92 -3.84
C SER A 76 -0.30 -8.60 -2.49
N THR A 77 -0.60 -7.81 -1.46
CA THR A 77 -0.90 -8.30 -0.11
C THR A 77 -1.85 -7.34 0.59
N SER A 78 -2.69 -7.85 1.48
CA SER A 78 -3.56 -7.04 2.33
C SER A 78 -3.56 -7.61 3.74
N PHE A 79 -3.24 -6.77 4.72
CA PHE A 79 -3.03 -7.18 6.11
C PHE A 79 -3.38 -6.07 7.09
N GLY A 80 -3.51 -6.40 8.37
CA GLY A 80 -3.68 -5.41 9.44
C GLY A 80 -2.39 -4.63 9.66
N ALA A 81 -2.44 -3.31 9.48
CA ALA A 81 -1.29 -2.42 9.54
C ALA A 81 -0.65 -2.42 10.94
N THR A 82 0.58 -2.92 11.01
CA THR A 82 1.48 -2.81 12.16
C THR A 82 2.85 -2.36 11.66
N ASP A 83 3.64 -1.70 12.51
CA ASP A 83 4.95 -1.18 12.11
C ASP A 83 5.88 -2.29 11.61
N GLU A 84 5.88 -3.44 12.30
CA GLU A 84 6.69 -4.61 11.93
C GLU A 84 6.33 -5.14 10.55
N LEU A 85 5.04 -5.34 10.26
CA LEU A 85 4.62 -5.87 8.96
C LEU A 85 4.86 -4.87 7.84
N ILE A 86 4.58 -3.57 8.06
CA ILE A 86 4.87 -2.52 7.07
C ILE A 86 6.36 -2.54 6.71
N GLN A 87 7.25 -2.58 7.70
CA GLN A 87 8.68 -2.63 7.46
C GLN A 87 9.09 -3.89 6.71
N PHE A 88 8.57 -5.06 7.09
CA PHE A 88 8.83 -6.32 6.39
C PHE A 88 8.47 -6.24 4.90
N TRP A 89 7.27 -5.75 4.59
CA TRP A 89 6.79 -5.65 3.21
C TRP A 89 7.55 -4.58 2.40
N GLN A 90 7.84 -3.43 3.01
CA GLN A 90 8.67 -2.38 2.38
C GLN A 90 10.09 -2.90 2.06
N GLN A 91 10.72 -3.64 2.98
CA GLN A 91 12.04 -4.25 2.76
C GLN A 91 12.02 -5.39 1.72
N ALA A 92 10.84 -5.96 1.44
CA ALA A 92 10.60 -6.89 0.34
C ALA A 92 10.24 -6.18 -0.98
N GLY A 93 10.23 -4.84 -1.01
CA GLY A 93 9.98 -4.03 -2.19
C GLY A 93 8.51 -3.73 -2.49
N TYR A 94 7.60 -4.04 -1.56
CA TYR A 94 6.18 -3.69 -1.71
C TYR A 94 5.94 -2.22 -1.36
N GLN A 95 5.02 -1.60 -2.08
CA GLN A 95 4.62 -0.20 -1.94
C GLN A 95 3.18 -0.11 -1.42
N SER A 96 2.94 0.81 -0.50
CA SER A 96 1.60 1.09 0.04
C SER A 96 0.77 1.87 -0.98
N ILE A 97 -0.43 1.37 -1.27
CA ILE A 97 -1.35 2.03 -2.22
C ILE A 97 -2.71 2.36 -1.62
N ARG A 98 -3.08 1.77 -0.47
CA ARG A 98 -4.32 2.09 0.21
C ARG A 98 -4.30 1.68 1.67
N LEU A 99 -4.78 2.57 2.54
CA LEU A 99 -5.16 2.27 3.91
C LEU A 99 -6.69 2.25 4.01
N GLY A 100 -7.24 1.23 4.67
CA GLY A 100 -8.67 1.13 4.94
C GLY A 100 -9.09 2.17 5.97
N THR A 101 -10.32 2.68 5.87
CA THR A 101 -10.83 3.77 6.73
C THR A 101 -11.41 3.26 8.05
N MET A 102 -11.69 1.97 8.15
CA MET A 102 -12.22 1.33 9.36
C MET A 102 -11.20 0.36 9.93
N ARG A 103 -11.13 0.30 11.26
CA ARG A 103 -10.39 -0.73 11.97
C ARG A 103 -11.21 -2.01 11.98
N ASP A 104 -10.54 -3.13 11.76
CA ASP A 104 -11.14 -4.45 11.94
C ASP A 104 -11.47 -4.68 13.42
N ALA A 105 -12.65 -5.24 13.71
CA ALA A 105 -13.17 -5.34 15.07
C ALA A 105 -12.40 -6.34 15.94
N ALA A 106 -11.78 -7.36 15.34
CA ALA A 106 -11.05 -8.38 16.06
C ALA A 106 -9.60 -7.97 16.32
N SER A 107 -8.92 -7.43 15.30
CA SER A 107 -7.50 -7.05 15.39
C SER A 107 -7.28 -5.62 15.86
N GLY A 108 -8.28 -4.75 15.73
CA GLY A 108 -8.13 -3.32 15.97
C GLY A 108 -7.24 -2.62 14.94
N CYS A 109 -6.74 -3.29 13.91
CA CYS A 109 -5.84 -2.70 12.91
C CYS A 109 -6.60 -2.13 11.72
N TYR A 110 -6.04 -1.10 11.07
CA TYR A 110 -6.48 -0.69 9.74
C TYR A 110 -5.98 -1.69 8.69
N SER A 111 -6.78 -2.02 7.69
CA SER A 111 -6.32 -2.87 6.57
C SER A 111 -5.45 -2.07 5.61
N LEU A 112 -4.18 -2.46 5.44
CA LEU A 112 -3.28 -1.87 4.44
C LEU A 112 -3.20 -2.78 3.21
N LEU A 113 -3.33 -2.21 2.03
CA LEU A 113 -3.08 -2.86 0.74
C LEU A 113 -1.73 -2.39 0.20
N MET A 114 -0.87 -3.35 -0.11
CA MET A 114 0.43 -3.10 -0.73
C MET A 114 0.60 -3.94 -2.00
N VAL A 115 1.35 -3.40 -2.95
CA VAL A 115 1.63 -4.05 -4.24
C VAL A 115 3.12 -4.00 -4.56
N ARG A 116 3.59 -4.90 -5.40
CA ARG A 116 4.98 -4.93 -5.85
C ARG A 116 5.05 -5.20 -7.34
N GLN A 117 5.82 -4.36 -8.03
CA GLN A 117 6.23 -4.59 -9.42
C GLN A 117 7.27 -5.70 -9.51
N LEU A 118 7.24 -6.45 -10.62
CA LEU A 118 8.24 -7.47 -10.91
C LEU A 118 9.34 -6.89 -11.81
N ALA A 119 10.57 -7.38 -11.68
CA ALA A 119 11.77 -6.77 -12.27
C ALA A 119 11.67 -6.51 -13.80
N ASN A 120 10.93 -7.34 -14.54
CA ASN A 120 10.78 -7.25 -16.00
C ASN A 120 9.42 -6.68 -16.45
N LYS A 121 8.62 -6.15 -15.52
CA LYS A 121 7.29 -5.64 -15.78
C LYS A 121 7.16 -4.25 -15.16
N SER A 122 7.56 -3.23 -15.93
CA SER A 122 7.34 -1.84 -15.54
C SER A 122 5.85 -1.51 -15.57
N GLN A 123 5.33 -1.00 -14.47
CA GLN A 123 3.90 -0.76 -14.26
C GLN A 123 3.71 0.65 -13.69
N THR A 124 3.53 1.64 -14.55
CA THR A 124 3.42 3.06 -14.15
C THR A 124 2.24 3.32 -13.20
N TRP A 125 1.19 2.50 -13.27
CA TRP A 125 0.03 2.64 -12.40
C TRP A 125 0.37 2.45 -10.91
N ILE A 126 1.44 1.71 -10.59
CA ILE A 126 1.87 1.51 -9.20
C ILE A 126 2.42 2.82 -8.63
N ASP A 127 3.23 3.54 -9.41
CA ASP A 127 3.76 4.84 -9.02
C ASP A 127 2.63 5.87 -8.89
N ASP A 128 1.67 5.87 -9.83
CA ASP A 128 0.46 6.69 -9.75
C ASP A 128 -0.36 6.38 -8.48
N ALA A 129 -0.56 5.10 -8.18
CA ALA A 129 -1.29 4.65 -6.99
C ALA A 129 -0.56 5.04 -5.69
N GLN A 130 0.77 4.97 -5.68
CA GLN A 130 1.58 5.39 -4.54
C GLN A 130 1.50 6.91 -4.34
N ALA A 131 1.58 7.70 -5.41
CA ALA A 131 1.43 9.15 -5.34
C ALA A 131 0.07 9.54 -4.75
N LEU A 132 -1.02 8.95 -5.26
CA LEU A 132 -2.38 9.13 -4.75
C LEU A 132 -2.51 8.71 -3.28
N PHE A 133 -1.88 7.60 -2.90
CA PHE A 133 -1.87 7.12 -1.51
C PHE A 133 -1.27 8.17 -0.57
N HIS A 134 -0.12 8.74 -0.92
CA HIS A 134 0.52 9.75 -0.08
C HIS A 134 -0.23 11.07 -0.04
N GLU A 135 -0.75 11.54 -1.17
CA GLU A 135 -1.58 12.74 -1.25
C GLU A 135 -2.81 12.60 -0.34
N PHE A 136 -3.55 11.50 -0.52
CA PHE A 136 -4.75 11.22 0.27
C PHE A 136 -4.41 11.07 1.75
N LEU A 137 -3.40 10.27 2.10
CA LEU A 137 -3.04 10.04 3.51
C LEU A 137 -2.66 11.34 4.20
N SER A 138 -1.80 12.16 3.58
CA SER A 138 -1.35 13.45 4.11
C SER A 138 -2.53 14.39 4.37
N ALA A 139 -3.47 14.50 3.42
CA ALA A 139 -4.63 15.36 3.55
C ALA A 139 -5.68 14.83 4.55
N SER A 140 -5.75 13.51 4.75
CA SER A 140 -6.83 12.86 5.50
C SER A 140 -6.46 12.42 6.92
N LEU A 141 -5.19 12.54 7.34
CA LEU A 141 -4.72 12.11 8.66
C LEU A 141 -5.62 12.58 9.81
N SER A 142 -5.90 13.88 9.88
CA SER A 142 -6.65 14.47 11.00
C SER A 142 -8.15 14.18 10.95
N LEU A 143 -8.70 13.86 9.77
CA LEU A 143 -10.15 13.73 9.55
C LEU A 143 -10.60 12.27 9.50
N VAL A 144 -9.93 11.47 8.68
CA VAL A 144 -10.29 10.07 8.41
C VAL A 144 -9.54 9.12 9.36
N TYR A 145 -8.34 9.50 9.78
CA TYR A 145 -7.45 8.66 10.58
C TYR A 145 -7.10 9.26 11.95
N PRO A 146 -8.06 9.82 12.72
CA PRO A 146 -7.76 10.52 13.97
C PRO A 146 -7.14 9.61 15.04
N LYS A 147 -7.28 8.29 14.89
CA LYS A 147 -6.74 7.28 15.81
C LYS A 147 -5.54 6.54 15.23
N LEU A 148 -4.99 6.95 14.09
CA LEU A 148 -3.80 6.29 13.52
C LEU A 148 -2.59 6.53 14.42
N GLU A 149 -1.87 5.46 14.68
CA GLU A 149 -0.69 5.46 15.51
C GLU A 149 0.39 6.34 14.85
N PRO A 150 1.02 7.29 15.58
CA PRO A 150 2.04 8.18 14.99
C PRO A 150 3.21 7.45 14.35
N SER A 151 3.56 6.26 14.86
CA SER A 151 4.59 5.40 14.28
C SER A 151 4.19 4.89 12.89
N LEU A 152 2.95 4.42 12.72
CA LEU A 152 2.42 4.01 11.42
C LEU A 152 2.35 5.19 10.45
N ALA A 153 1.89 6.36 10.92
CA ALA A 153 1.85 7.57 10.09
C ALA A 153 3.26 7.91 9.56
N ARG A 154 4.29 7.87 10.41
CA ARG A 154 5.69 8.09 10.03
C ARG A 154 6.21 7.03 9.05
N SER A 155 5.86 5.75 9.26
CA SER A 155 6.25 4.64 8.38
C SER A 155 5.60 4.74 6.99
N LEU A 156 4.36 5.23 6.90
CA LEU A 156 3.58 5.34 5.67
C LEU A 156 3.80 6.66 4.91
N LEU A 157 4.13 7.76 5.60
CA LEU A 157 4.36 9.08 4.99
C LEU A 157 5.83 9.36 4.68
N ARG A 158 6.67 8.33 4.63
CA ARG A 158 8.10 8.48 4.32
C ARG A 158 8.27 8.86 2.84
N GLN A 159 8.10 10.15 2.55
CA GLN A 159 8.35 10.76 1.25
C GLN A 159 9.72 11.43 1.22
N PRO A 160 10.34 11.56 0.03
CA PRO A 160 11.45 12.49 -0.15
C PRO A 160 10.99 13.91 0.23
N ILE A 161 11.81 14.62 1.00
CA ILE A 161 11.51 15.99 1.43
C ILE A 161 11.38 16.86 0.18
N GLN A 162 10.18 17.38 -0.06
CA GLN A 162 9.98 18.42 -1.06
C GLN A 162 10.29 19.77 -0.41
N HIS A 163 11.26 20.50 -0.97
CA HIS A 163 11.57 21.85 -0.53
C HIS A 163 10.46 22.79 -0.97
N GLN A 164 9.57 23.17 -0.04
CA GLN A 164 8.63 24.25 -0.25
C GLN A 164 9.24 25.58 0.18
N THR A 165 9.05 26.61 -0.65
CA THR A 165 9.44 27.98 -0.30
C THR A 165 8.59 28.47 0.86
N LEU A 166 9.20 28.63 2.03
CA LEU A 166 8.53 29.18 3.20
C LEU A 166 8.13 30.65 2.96
N HIS A 167 6.96 31.02 3.46
CA HIS A 167 6.54 32.42 3.52
C HIS A 167 7.60 33.27 4.28
N PRO A 168 7.95 34.49 3.80
CA PRO A 168 8.99 35.31 4.41
C PRO A 168 8.85 35.48 5.93
N THR A 169 7.64 35.75 6.42
CA THR A 169 7.36 35.88 7.86
C THR A 169 7.67 34.62 8.66
N LYS A 170 7.41 33.42 8.10
CA LYS A 170 7.74 32.15 8.77
C LYS A 170 9.26 31.99 8.86
N ARG A 171 10.00 32.42 7.84
CA ARG A 171 11.46 32.39 7.85
C ARG A 171 12.03 33.29 8.95
N VAL A 172 11.53 34.52 9.08
CA VAL A 172 11.94 35.45 10.14
C VAL A 172 11.64 34.87 11.53
N LEU A 173 10.44 34.32 11.75
CA LEU A 173 10.09 33.69 13.03
C LEU A 173 11.03 32.55 13.40
N LEU A 174 11.33 31.66 12.45
CA LEU A 174 12.27 30.54 12.68
C LEU A 174 13.68 31.03 13.01
N GLN A 175 14.15 32.09 12.34
CA GLN A 175 15.44 32.70 12.63
C GLN A 175 15.48 33.32 14.03
N SER A 176 14.41 34.00 14.46
CA SER A 176 14.32 34.58 15.81
C SER A 176 14.25 33.51 16.91
N TYR A 177 13.63 32.35 16.64
CA TYR A 177 13.54 31.25 17.62
C TYR A 177 14.86 30.47 17.78
N ALA A 178 15.74 30.52 16.77
CA ALA A 178 17.01 29.80 16.77
C ALA A 178 18.16 30.55 17.48
N GLN A 179 17.94 31.81 17.88
CA GLN A 179 18.88 32.61 18.69
C GLN A 179 18.63 32.37 20.18
#